data_AF-A0A2H9PRL4-F1
#
_entry.id   AF-A0A2H9PRL4-F1
#
_cell.length_a   1.000
_cell.length_b   1.000
_cell.length_c   1.000
_cell.angle_alpha   90.00
_cell.angle_beta   90.00
_cell.angle_gamma   90.00
#
_symmetry.space_group_name_H-M   'P 1'
#
loop_
_entity.id
_entity.type
_entity.pdbx_description
1 polymer ?
#
loop_
_entity_poly.entity_id
_entity_poly.type
_entity_poly.pdbx_seq_one_letter_code
_entity_poly.pdbx_strand_id
1 'polypeptide(L)'
;MKNLTKFGIVALLLVSLAGSVFAFSGRGFGNEETRQAIESGDYETWKEAMTSQLTEERFNQMKENHNQMAEKKAGMQEQRESVEAAIEAEDYDAWVLAVETCPRENKFAETVTEENFKTFVAMHNAMQDKDFETAKAFAEELGLEKPEGKMGGRFGHRMHNMPSE
;
A
#
# COMPACT_ATOMS: atom_id res chain seq x y z
N MET A 1 -21.28 50.26 -6.25
CA MET A 1 -20.93 49.12 -7.12
C MET A 1 -19.47 49.23 -7.52
N LYS A 2 -18.63 48.29 -7.07
CA LYS A 2 -17.42 47.79 -7.74
C LYS A 2 -16.91 46.65 -6.86
N ASN A 3 -16.98 45.45 -7.41
CA ASN A 3 -16.95 44.19 -6.69
C ASN A 3 -15.51 43.93 -6.24
N LEU A 4 -15.26 43.85 -4.93
CA LEU A 4 -14.04 43.24 -4.40
C LEU A 4 -14.15 41.73 -4.60
N THR A 5 -13.69 41.25 -5.74
CA THR A 5 -13.44 39.83 -5.95
C THR A 5 -12.26 39.42 -5.08
N LYS A 6 -12.57 38.58 -4.08
CA LYS A 6 -11.64 38.01 -3.13
C LYS A 6 -10.55 37.24 -3.87
N PHE A 7 -9.29 37.59 -3.63
CA PHE A 7 -8.14 36.74 -3.96
C PHE A 7 -8.25 35.45 -3.14
N GLY A 8 -8.83 34.42 -3.75
CA GLY A 8 -8.82 33.06 -3.21
C GLY A 8 -7.43 32.46 -3.39
N ILE A 9 -6.57 32.68 -2.40
CA ILE A 9 -5.60 31.73 -1.87
C ILE A 9 -4.98 30.81 -2.94
N VAL A 10 -4.00 31.37 -3.67
CA VAL A 10 -2.86 30.59 -4.17
C VAL A 10 -1.99 30.28 -2.95
N ALA A 11 -2.42 29.33 -2.12
CA ALA A 11 -1.58 28.84 -1.04
C ALA A 11 -0.48 27.95 -1.62
N LEU A 12 0.70 28.55 -1.79
CA LEU A 12 1.94 28.02 -1.23
C LEU A 12 2.18 26.51 -1.41
N LEU A 13 2.44 26.09 -2.64
CA LEU A 13 3.53 25.14 -2.89
C LEU A 13 4.75 25.94 -3.33
N LEU A 14 5.37 26.65 -2.38
CA LEU A 14 6.77 27.04 -2.53
C LEU A 14 7.59 25.76 -2.50
N VAL A 15 7.73 25.15 -3.68
CA VAL A 15 8.86 24.30 -4.01
C VAL A 15 10.07 25.21 -3.90
N SER A 16 10.72 25.19 -2.75
CA SER A 16 12.06 25.76 -2.61
C SER A 16 12.95 24.99 -3.59
N LEU A 17 13.47 25.72 -4.57
CA LEU A 17 14.49 25.29 -5.50
C LEU A 17 15.74 24.84 -4.71
N ALA A 18 15.82 23.53 -4.46
CA ALA A 18 17.04 22.70 -4.48
C ALA A 18 16.80 21.44 -3.62
N GLY A 19 16.36 20.34 -4.22
CA GLY A 19 16.61 19.01 -3.65
C GLY A 19 15.46 17.99 -3.60
N SER A 20 14.19 18.38 -3.75
CA SER A 20 13.09 17.40 -3.65
C SER A 20 12.06 17.56 -4.78
N VAL A 21 12.48 17.23 -6.00
CA VAL A 21 11.58 16.96 -7.16
C VAL A 21 10.84 15.60 -6.98
N PHE A 22 11.19 14.83 -5.96
CA PHE A 22 10.62 13.51 -5.68
C PHE A 22 9.30 13.61 -4.90
N ALA A 23 8.17 13.74 -5.61
CA ALA A 23 6.87 13.12 -5.22
C ALA A 23 5.69 13.45 -6.15
N PHE A 24 5.75 14.49 -7.00
CA PHE A 24 4.59 14.88 -7.82
C PHE A 24 4.47 14.13 -9.17
N SER A 25 5.59 13.61 -9.69
CA SER A 25 5.65 12.86 -10.96
C SER A 25 5.23 11.39 -10.82
N GLY A 26 5.18 10.86 -9.60
CA GLY A 26 4.82 9.48 -9.34
C GLY A 26 3.34 9.31 -9.08
N ARG A 27 2.56 9.07 -10.15
CA ARG A 27 1.20 8.46 -10.12
C ARG A 27 -0.02 9.40 -10.08
N GLY A 28 0.12 10.72 -10.08
CA GLY A 28 -1.03 11.65 -9.94
C GLY A 28 -1.26 12.66 -11.07
N PHE A 29 -0.21 13.36 -11.50
CA PHE A 29 -0.36 14.53 -12.40
C PHE A 29 0.72 14.66 -13.48
N GLY A 30 1.66 13.71 -13.55
CA GLY A 30 2.73 13.74 -14.54
C GLY A 30 2.26 13.27 -15.91
N ASN A 31 2.18 14.17 -16.89
CA ASN A 31 2.14 13.83 -18.31
C ASN A 31 3.52 14.07 -18.95
N GLU A 32 3.72 13.64 -20.20
CA GLU A 32 5.03 13.77 -20.87
C GLU A 32 5.52 15.23 -20.94
N GLU A 33 4.62 16.19 -21.10
CA GLU A 33 4.93 17.62 -21.15
C GLU A 33 5.47 18.14 -19.81
N THR A 34 4.85 17.76 -18.69
CA THR A 34 5.37 18.10 -17.35
C THR A 34 6.74 17.47 -17.09
N ARG A 35 7.02 16.27 -17.61
CA ARG A 35 8.33 15.61 -17.49
C ARG A 35 9.40 16.37 -18.26
N GLN A 36 9.12 16.71 -19.51
CA GLN A 36 10.05 17.46 -20.36
C GLN A 36 10.33 18.86 -19.81
N ALA A 37 9.31 19.54 -19.29
CA ALA A 37 9.47 20.85 -18.66
C ALA A 37 10.35 20.80 -17.39
N ILE A 38 10.27 19.72 -16.61
CA ILE A 38 11.17 19.51 -15.47
C ILE A 38 12.61 19.26 -15.92
N GLU A 39 12.81 18.46 -16.96
CA GLU A 39 14.14 18.14 -17.51
C GLU A 39 14.82 19.37 -18.13
N SER A 40 14.05 20.25 -18.76
CA SER A 40 14.55 21.49 -19.34
C SER A 40 14.61 22.66 -18.35
N GLY A 41 14.06 22.51 -17.15
CA GLY A 41 13.93 23.59 -16.15
C GLY A 41 12.93 24.68 -16.56
N ASP A 42 12.01 24.40 -17.48
CA ASP A 42 11.00 25.32 -17.98
C ASP A 42 9.80 25.39 -17.03
N TYR A 43 9.85 26.36 -16.12
CA TYR A 43 8.83 26.57 -15.10
C TYR A 43 7.45 26.91 -15.68
N GLU A 44 7.38 27.78 -16.68
CA GLU A 44 6.08 28.23 -17.22
C GLU A 44 5.39 27.09 -17.97
N THR A 45 6.14 26.32 -18.78
CA THR A 45 5.59 25.13 -19.45
C THR A 45 5.13 24.08 -18.44
N TRP A 46 5.90 23.84 -17.37
CA TRP A 46 5.50 22.93 -16.30
C TRP A 46 4.21 23.39 -15.62
N LYS A 47 4.12 24.69 -15.30
CA LYS A 47 2.96 25.28 -14.62
C LYS A 47 1.71 25.21 -15.47
N GLU A 48 1.80 25.51 -16.77
CA GLU A 48 0.68 25.41 -17.70
C GLU A 48 0.20 23.96 -17.84
N ALA A 49 1.13 23.02 -18.03
CA ALA A 49 0.82 21.60 -18.16
C ALA A 49 0.23 20.99 -16.88
N MET A 50 0.61 21.48 -15.70
CA MET A 50 0.00 21.10 -14.42
C MET A 50 -1.38 21.74 -14.23
N THR A 51 -1.52 23.03 -14.55
CA THR A 51 -2.77 23.77 -14.32
C THR A 51 -3.87 23.33 -15.25
N SER A 52 -3.55 22.95 -16.49
CA SER A 52 -4.52 22.38 -17.44
C SER A 52 -5.15 21.08 -16.93
N GLN A 53 -4.43 20.33 -16.09
CA GLN A 53 -4.90 19.09 -15.47
C GLN A 53 -5.69 19.32 -14.17
N LEU A 54 -5.69 20.52 -13.61
CA LEU A 54 -6.43 20.88 -12.39
C LEU A 54 -7.86 21.30 -12.72
N THR A 55 -8.66 20.36 -13.24
CA THR A 55 -10.09 20.58 -13.47
C THR A 55 -10.92 20.22 -12.24
N GLU A 56 -12.09 20.86 -12.08
CA GLU A 56 -13.03 20.54 -11.00
C GLU A 56 -13.50 19.08 -11.05
N GLU A 57 -13.69 18.54 -12.25
CA GLU A 57 -14.01 17.13 -12.47
C GLU A 57 -12.91 16.21 -11.94
N ARG A 58 -11.64 16.47 -12.28
CA ARG A 58 -10.49 15.69 -11.77
C ARG A 58 -10.33 15.83 -10.26
N PHE A 59 -10.58 17.01 -9.70
CA PHE A 59 -10.59 17.20 -8.26
C PHE A 59 -11.67 16.36 -7.56
N ASN A 60 -12.88 16.33 -8.10
CA ASN A 60 -13.96 15.52 -7.56
C ASN A 60 -13.65 14.02 -7.68
N GLN A 61 -13.07 13.58 -8.80
CA GLN A 61 -12.58 12.21 -8.96
C GLN A 61 -11.49 11.86 -7.95
N MET A 62 -10.55 12.76 -7.68
CA MET A 62 -9.50 12.55 -6.68
C MET A 62 -10.07 12.38 -5.27
N LYS A 63 -11.05 13.21 -4.87
CA LYS A 63 -11.74 13.06 -3.58
C LYS A 63 -12.45 11.72 -3.48
N GLU A 64 -13.16 11.33 -4.54
CA GLU A 64 -13.89 10.06 -4.56
C GLU A 64 -12.92 8.88 -4.41
N ASN A 65 -11.84 8.86 -5.19
CA ASN A 65 -10.79 7.86 -5.07
C ASN A 65 -10.16 7.84 -3.67
N HIS A 66 -9.97 9.01 -3.06
CA HIS A 66 -9.44 9.12 -1.70
C HIS A 66 -10.40 8.51 -0.67
N ASN A 67 -11.68 8.85 -0.73
CA ASN A 67 -12.71 8.34 0.17
C ASN A 67 -12.84 6.82 0.04
N GLN A 68 -12.93 6.30 -1.19
CA GLN A 68 -12.96 4.85 -1.45
C GLN A 68 -11.72 4.14 -0.90
N MET A 69 -10.53 4.75 -1.02
CA MET A 69 -9.31 4.17 -0.47
C MET A 69 -9.29 4.21 1.06
N ALA A 70 -9.81 5.28 1.67
CA ALA A 70 -9.94 5.41 3.12
C ALA A 70 -10.89 4.35 3.69
N GLU A 71 -12.05 4.16 3.07
CA GLU A 71 -13.02 3.13 3.45
C GLU A 71 -12.44 1.72 3.29
N LYS A 72 -11.81 1.42 2.15
CA LYS A 72 -11.12 0.14 1.94
C LYS A 72 -10.02 -0.09 2.97
N LYS A 73 -9.27 0.96 3.33
CA LYS A 73 -8.20 0.85 4.33
C LYS A 73 -8.78 0.56 5.71
N ALA A 74 -9.88 1.20 6.10
CA ALA A 74 -10.55 0.95 7.36
C ALA A 74 -11.06 -0.50 7.44
N GLY A 75 -11.76 -0.99 6.41
CA GLY A 75 -12.24 -2.37 6.37
C GLY A 75 -11.11 -3.41 6.38
N MET A 76 -10.00 -3.15 5.66
CA MET A 76 -8.82 -4.02 5.72
C MET A 76 -8.12 -3.99 7.08
N GLN A 77 -8.20 -2.89 7.82
CA GLN A 77 -7.62 -2.78 9.15
C GLN A 77 -8.42 -3.60 10.16
N GLU A 78 -9.74 -3.43 10.19
CA GLU A 78 -10.64 -4.20 11.06
C GLU A 78 -10.49 -5.71 10.82
N GLN A 79 -10.41 -6.12 9.55
CA GLN A 79 -10.19 -7.51 9.19
C GLN A 79 -8.85 -8.05 9.71
N ARG A 80 -7.77 -7.26 9.62
CA ARG A 80 -6.46 -7.65 10.16
C ARG A 80 -6.48 -7.80 11.66
N GLU A 81 -7.11 -6.87 12.36
CA GLU A 81 -7.25 -6.90 13.82
C GLU A 81 -8.04 -8.14 14.26
N SER A 82 -9.10 -8.52 13.54
CA SER A 82 -9.86 -9.75 13.80
C SER A 82 -9.02 -11.02 13.63
N VAL A 83 -8.25 -11.12 12.55
CA VAL A 83 -7.34 -12.24 12.31
C VAL A 83 -6.25 -12.31 13.39
N GLU A 84 -5.65 -11.17 13.73
CA GLU A 84 -4.57 -11.10 14.73
C GLU A 84 -5.07 -11.49 16.13
N ALA A 85 -6.25 -11.00 16.53
CA ALA A 85 -6.87 -11.38 17.78
C ALA A 85 -7.16 -12.89 17.86
N ALA A 86 -7.62 -13.50 16.76
CA ALA A 86 -7.85 -14.94 16.70
C ALA A 86 -6.54 -15.76 16.81
N ILE A 87 -5.46 -15.28 16.20
CA ILE A 87 -4.13 -15.89 16.30
C ILE A 87 -3.59 -15.76 17.73
N GLU A 88 -3.70 -14.59 18.36
CA GLU A 88 -3.25 -14.35 19.74
C GLU A 88 -4.03 -15.20 20.76
N ALA A 89 -5.32 -15.43 20.51
CA ALA A 89 -6.15 -16.30 21.32
C ALA A 89 -5.95 -17.81 21.02
N GLU A 90 -5.15 -18.16 20.00
CA GLU A 90 -5.06 -19.52 19.46
C GLU A 90 -6.45 -20.12 19.12
N ASP A 91 -7.39 -19.29 18.65
CA ASP A 91 -8.77 -19.67 18.35
C ASP A 91 -8.96 -19.92 16.85
N TYR A 92 -8.98 -21.20 16.47
CA TYR A 92 -9.14 -21.63 15.08
C TYR A 92 -10.51 -21.24 14.49
N ASP A 93 -11.59 -21.40 15.25
CA ASP A 93 -12.94 -21.10 14.76
C ASP A 93 -13.11 -19.58 14.52
N ALA A 94 -12.60 -18.76 15.43
CA ALA A 94 -12.55 -17.32 15.26
C ALA A 94 -11.68 -16.92 14.06
N TRP A 95 -10.55 -17.61 13.86
CA TRP A 95 -9.68 -17.36 12.72
C TRP A 95 -10.38 -17.69 11.39
N VAL A 96 -11.05 -18.85 11.28
CA VAL A 96 -11.82 -19.24 10.08
C VAL A 96 -12.85 -18.17 9.73
N LEU A 97 -13.65 -17.72 10.71
CA LEU A 97 -14.64 -16.66 10.50
C LEU A 97 -14.00 -15.34 10.04
N ALA A 98 -12.86 -14.97 10.63
CA ALA A 98 -12.13 -13.76 10.26
C ALA A 98 -11.54 -13.81 8.84
N VAL A 99 -11.14 -15.00 8.37
CA VAL A 99 -10.59 -15.16 7.02
C VAL A 99 -11.66 -15.34 5.95
N GLU A 100 -12.80 -15.97 6.26
CA GLU A 100 -13.93 -16.13 5.33
C GLU A 100 -14.63 -14.80 5.01
N THR A 101 -14.67 -13.90 5.99
CA THR A 101 -15.24 -12.55 5.82
C THR A 101 -14.31 -11.61 5.03
N CYS A 102 -13.10 -12.07 4.66
CA CYS A 102 -12.18 -11.32 3.84
C CYS A 102 -12.72 -11.14 2.42
N PRO A 103 -12.78 -9.91 1.87
CA PRO A 103 -13.14 -9.68 0.47
C PRO A 103 -12.15 -10.28 -0.54
N ARG A 104 -10.97 -10.73 -0.07
CA ARG A 104 -9.90 -11.29 -0.88
C ARG A 104 -9.69 -12.75 -0.49
N GLU A 105 -9.54 -13.58 -1.50
CA GLU A 105 -9.20 -15.00 -1.35
C GLU A 105 -8.00 -15.18 -0.42
N ASN A 106 -8.20 -15.93 0.66
CA ASN A 106 -7.17 -16.28 1.63
C ASN A 106 -6.64 -17.68 1.32
N LYS A 107 -5.42 -17.73 0.79
CA LYS A 107 -4.75 -18.99 0.44
C LYS A 107 -4.48 -19.91 1.63
N PHE A 108 -4.40 -19.35 2.84
CA PHE A 108 -4.15 -20.14 4.04
C PHE A 108 -5.39 -20.93 4.46
N ALA A 109 -6.60 -20.47 4.14
CA ALA A 109 -7.85 -21.16 4.49
C ALA A 109 -8.00 -22.53 3.80
N GLU A 110 -7.26 -22.78 2.73
CA GLU A 110 -7.27 -24.07 2.01
C GLU A 110 -6.32 -25.11 2.63
N THR A 111 -5.33 -24.67 3.43
CA THR A 111 -4.23 -25.52 3.89
C THR A 111 -4.17 -25.61 5.41
N VAL A 112 -4.59 -24.56 6.10
CA VAL A 112 -4.65 -24.51 7.55
C VAL A 112 -5.92 -25.22 8.03
N THR A 113 -5.74 -26.19 8.90
CA THR A 113 -6.78 -26.96 9.57
C THR A 113 -6.65 -26.78 11.08
N GLU A 114 -7.66 -27.19 11.85
CA GLU A 114 -7.60 -27.14 13.32
C GLU A 114 -6.35 -27.88 13.87
N GLU A 115 -5.99 -29.01 13.26
CA GLU A 115 -4.86 -29.86 13.68
C GLU A 115 -3.50 -29.16 13.50
N ASN A 116 -3.34 -28.36 12.44
CA ASN A 116 -2.08 -27.68 12.12
C ASN A 116 -2.09 -26.18 12.47
N PHE A 117 -3.20 -25.68 13.04
CA PHE A 117 -3.38 -24.26 13.36
C PHE A 117 -2.30 -23.73 14.30
N LYS A 118 -1.85 -24.54 15.26
CA LYS A 118 -0.74 -24.16 16.16
C LYS A 118 0.57 -23.92 15.42
N THR A 119 0.88 -24.72 14.39
CA THR A 119 2.05 -24.51 13.53
C THR A 119 1.88 -23.22 12.71
N PHE A 120 0.66 -22.89 12.29
CA PHE A 120 0.35 -21.62 11.64
C PHE A 120 0.52 -20.41 12.57
N VAL A 121 0.08 -20.50 13.83
CA VAL A 121 0.33 -19.46 14.85
C VAL A 121 1.84 -19.28 15.08
N ALA A 122 2.60 -20.37 15.20
CA ALA A 122 4.05 -20.31 15.35
C ALA A 122 4.73 -19.66 14.14
N MET A 123 4.28 -19.99 12.92
CA MET A 123 4.72 -19.32 11.69
C MET A 123 4.43 -17.81 11.73
N HIS A 124 3.21 -17.41 12.13
CA HIS A 124 2.83 -16.00 12.23
C HIS A 124 3.72 -15.24 13.21
N ASN A 125 3.98 -15.80 14.39
CA ASN A 125 4.82 -15.19 15.42
C ASN A 125 6.27 -15.02 14.92
N ALA A 126 6.84 -16.07 14.30
CA ALA A 126 8.17 -15.97 13.68
C ALA A 126 8.23 -14.88 12.60
N MET A 127 7.17 -14.70 11.81
CA MET A 127 7.09 -13.62 10.83
C MET A 127 7.04 -12.22 11.48
N GLN A 128 6.32 -12.05 12.58
CA GLN A 128 6.26 -10.78 13.34
C GLN A 128 7.63 -10.43 13.94
N ASP A 129 8.33 -11.44 14.45
CA ASP A 129 9.69 -11.32 14.98
C ASP A 129 10.76 -11.15 13.90
N LYS A 130 10.37 -11.18 12.61
CA LYS A 130 11.25 -11.15 11.44
C LYS A 130 12.22 -12.34 11.37
N ASP A 131 11.92 -13.42 12.08
CA ASP A 131 12.59 -14.70 11.95
C ASP A 131 12.03 -15.46 10.74
N PHE A 132 12.50 -15.05 9.57
CA PHE A 132 12.02 -15.60 8.31
C PHE A 132 12.49 -17.03 8.03
N GLU A 133 13.59 -17.46 8.64
CA GLU A 133 14.10 -18.83 8.51
C GLU A 133 13.18 -19.79 9.27
N THR A 134 12.85 -19.46 10.53
CA THR A 134 11.90 -20.24 11.31
C THR A 134 10.50 -20.22 10.70
N ALA A 135 10.03 -19.05 10.24
CA ALA A 135 8.75 -18.96 9.54
C ALA A 135 8.72 -19.80 8.25
N LYS A 136 9.83 -19.90 7.52
CA LYS A 136 9.93 -20.75 6.32
C LYS A 136 9.82 -22.23 6.67
N ALA A 137 10.49 -22.69 7.73
CA ALA A 137 10.40 -24.07 8.18
C ALA A 137 8.95 -24.46 8.53
N PHE A 138 8.24 -23.60 9.26
CA PHE A 138 6.82 -23.83 9.56
C PHE A 138 5.94 -23.75 8.31
N ALA A 139 6.24 -22.86 7.36
CA ALA A 139 5.50 -22.80 6.09
C ALA A 139 5.66 -24.09 5.26
N GLU A 140 6.86 -24.68 5.24
CA GLU A 140 7.12 -25.98 4.59
C GLU A 140 6.36 -27.11 5.29
N GLU A 141 6.36 -27.15 6.62
CA GLU A 141 5.59 -28.11 7.41
C GLU A 141 4.07 -28.01 7.14
N LEU A 142 3.57 -26.79 6.96
CA LEU A 142 2.18 -26.52 6.60
C LEU A 142 1.87 -26.79 5.12
N GLY A 143 2.85 -27.14 4.28
CA GLY A 143 2.64 -27.32 2.85
C GLY A 143 2.33 -26.02 2.09
N LEU A 144 2.67 -24.87 2.68
CA LEU A 144 2.48 -23.52 2.12
C LEU A 144 3.64 -23.15 1.18
N GLU A 145 4.17 -24.11 0.44
CA GLU A 145 5.26 -23.89 -0.50
C GLU A 145 4.84 -22.88 -1.58
N LYS A 146 5.73 -21.92 -1.84
CA LYS A 146 5.50 -20.97 -2.92
C LYS A 146 5.51 -21.75 -4.24
N PRO A 147 4.52 -21.54 -5.14
CA PRO A 147 4.63 -22.07 -6.50
C PRO A 147 5.93 -21.55 -7.10
N GLU A 148 6.84 -22.48 -7.41
CA GLU A 148 8.12 -22.17 -8.01
C GLU A 148 7.89 -21.32 -9.27
N GLY A 149 8.47 -20.11 -9.28
CA GLY A 149 8.70 -19.36 -10.52
C GLY A 149 7.86 -18.10 -10.77
N LYS A 150 6.88 -17.71 -9.95
CA LYS A 150 6.13 -16.46 -10.23
C LYS A 150 5.64 -15.71 -8.99
N MET A 151 6.52 -15.03 -8.24
CA MET A 151 6.22 -13.77 -7.51
C MET A 151 7.42 -13.33 -6.65
N GLY A 152 8.47 -12.80 -7.29
CA GLY A 152 9.64 -12.23 -6.59
C GLY A 152 9.70 -10.70 -6.55
N GLY A 153 8.69 -9.99 -7.08
CA GLY A 153 8.85 -8.58 -7.45
C GLY A 153 8.85 -7.55 -6.32
N ARG A 154 8.44 -7.89 -5.08
CA ARG A 154 8.43 -6.93 -3.95
C ARG A 154 8.84 -7.46 -2.59
N PHE A 155 8.70 -8.76 -2.32
CA PHE A 155 9.20 -9.37 -1.07
C PHE A 155 10.65 -9.87 -1.19
N GLY A 156 11.09 -10.33 -2.37
CA GLY A 156 12.47 -10.78 -2.58
C GLY A 156 13.49 -9.64 -2.60
N HIS A 157 13.12 -8.47 -3.13
CA HIS A 157 14.03 -7.33 -3.23
C HIS A 157 14.41 -6.68 -1.89
N ARG A 158 13.57 -6.84 -0.85
CA ARG A 158 13.85 -6.32 0.50
C ARG A 158 14.77 -7.26 1.30
N MET A 159 14.71 -8.56 1.03
CA MET A 159 15.59 -9.56 1.65
C MET A 159 17.00 -9.54 1.06
N HIS A 160 17.13 -9.31 -0.25
CA HIS A 160 18.43 -9.34 -0.94
C HIS A 160 19.34 -8.13 -0.68
N ASN A 161 18.84 -7.09 0.00
CA ASN A 161 19.58 -5.84 0.22
C ASN A 161 19.79 -5.52 1.71
N MET A 162 19.72 -6.52 2.60
CA MET A 162 20.22 -6.35 3.97
C MET A 162 21.75 -6.54 3.94
N PRO A 163 22.53 -5.63 4.54
CA PRO A 163 23.96 -5.84 4.70
C PRO A 163 24.16 -7.05 5.61
N SER A 164 24.77 -8.10 5.08
CA SER A 164 25.52 -9.05 5.90
C SER A 164 26.70 -8.29 6.47
N GLU A 165 26.88 -8.35 7.79
CA GLU A 165 28.08 -7.85 8.47
C GLU A 165 29.38 -8.36 7.81
#